data_AF-A0A3B6VFP4-F1
#
_entry.id   AF-A0A3B6VFP4-F1
#
_cell.length_a   1.000
_cell.length_b   1.000
_cell.length_c   1.000
_cell.angle_alpha   90.00
_cell.angle_beta   90.00
_cell.angle_gamma   90.00
#
_symmetry.space_group_name_H-M   'P 1'
#
loop_
_entity.id
_entity.type
_entity.pdbx_description
1 polymer ?
#
loop_
_entity_poly.entity_id
_entity_poly.type
_entity_poly.pdbx_seq_one_letter_code
_entity_poly.pdbx_strand_id
1 'polypeptide(L)' 'MLDEKIKEGIKNICSSYENIEKIILFGSRAMDKEKYNSDIDLAVIGKV' A
#
# COMPACT_ATOMS: atom_id res chain seq x y z
N MET A 1 -10.80 5.90 -0.02
CA MET A 1 -9.69 6.47 -0.81
C MET A 1 -8.41 6.78 -0.02
N LEU A 2 -7.26 6.32 -0.51
CA LEU A 2 -5.93 6.59 0.04
C LEU A 2 -5.37 7.94 -0.44
N ASP A 3 -4.84 8.76 0.46
CA ASP A 3 -4.22 10.05 0.12
C ASP A 3 -3.00 9.89 -0.80
N GLU A 4 -2.84 10.76 -1.81
CA GLU A 4 -1.76 10.64 -2.80
C GLU A 4 -0.37 10.81 -2.18
N LYS A 5 -0.19 11.62 -1.12
CA LYS A 5 1.12 11.72 -0.43
C LYS A 5 1.46 10.40 0.26
N ILE A 6 0.47 9.73 0.85
CA ILE A 6 0.67 8.43 1.48
C ILE A 6 1.03 7.38 0.43
N LYS A 7 0.30 7.36 -0.68
CA LYS A 7 0.56 6.45 -1.81
C LYS A 7 1.97 6.65 -2.39
N GLU A 8 2.41 7.88 -2.54
CA GLU A 8 3.77 8.17 -3.01
C GLU A 8 4.82 7.78 -1.97
N GLY A 9 4.54 8.00 -0.68
CA GLY A 9 5.40 7.52 0.41
C GLY A 9 5.58 6.00 0.41
N ILE A 10 4.49 5.24 0.24
CA ILE A 10 4.53 3.77 0.14
C ILE A 10 5.37 3.35 -1.07
N LYS A 11 5.15 3.96 -2.24
CA LYS A 11 5.94 3.66 -3.45
C LYS A 11 7.43 3.92 -3.21
N ASN A 12 7.79 5.07 -2.64
CA ASN A 12 9.18 5.42 -2.39
C ASN A 12 9.85 4.44 -1.42
N ILE A 13 9.20 4.12 -0.30
CA ILE A 13 9.71 3.14 0.66
C ILE A 13 9.93 1.80 -0.03
N CYS A 14 8.91 1.26 -0.71
CA CYS A 14 9.01 -0.07 -1.30
C CYS A 14 9.97 -0.12 -2.49
N SER A 15 10.15 0.98 -3.23
CA SER A 15 11.14 1.06 -4.32
C SER A 15 12.59 0.93 -3.84
N SER A 16 12.85 1.18 -2.54
CA SER A 16 14.18 0.98 -1.94
C SER A 16 14.53 -0.49 -1.66
N TYR A 17 13.57 -1.41 -1.88
CA TYR A 17 13.77 -2.84 -1.66
C TYR A 17 13.71 -3.60 -2.98
N GLU A 18 14.87 -3.99 -3.51
CA GLU A 18 14.97 -4.66 -4.82
C GLU A 18 14.25 -6.01 -4.90
N ASN A 19 13.98 -6.65 -3.76
CA ASN A 19 13.29 -7.93 -3.66
C ASN A 19 11.77 -7.80 -3.66
N ILE A 20 11.21 -6.59 -3.52
CA ILE A 20 9.77 -6.36 -3.67
C ILE A 20 9.44 -6.29 -5.16
N GLU A 21 8.57 -7.19 -5.62
CA GLU A 21 8.10 -7.22 -7.00
C GLU A 21 6.80 -6.43 -7.16
N LYS A 22 5.88 -6.58 -6.20
CA LYS A 22 4.54 -5.98 -6.30
C LYS A 22 3.97 -5.67 -4.92
N ILE A 23 3.20 -4.59 -4.86
CA ILE A 23 2.42 -4.19 -3.69
C ILE A 23 0.96 -4.10 -4.11
N ILE A 24 0.08 -4.66 -3.28
CA ILE A 24 -1.37 -4.62 -3.52
C ILE A 24 -2.02 -3.98 -2.30
N LEU A 25 -2.76 -2.89 -2.53
CA LEU A 25 -3.66 -2.33 -1.53
C LEU A 25 -4.90 -3.23 -1.43
N PHE A 26 -5.22 -3.68 -0.23
CA PHE A 26 -6.45 -4.42 0.04
C PHE A 26 -7.19 -3.84 1.25
N GLY A 27 -8.21 -4.55 1.74
CA GLY A 27 -8.93 -4.16 2.95
C GLY A 27 -9.85 -2.95 2.75
N SER A 28 -10.13 -2.25 3.84
CA SER A 28 -11.19 -1.23 3.90
C SER A 28 -11.01 -0.10 2.88
N ARG A 29 -9.75 0.35 2.68
CA ARG A 29 -9.38 1.43 1.75
C ARG A 29 -9.46 1.05 0.28
N ALA A 30 -9.36 -0.23 -0.06
CA ALA A 30 -9.54 -0.73 -1.42
C ALA A 30 -11.03 -0.88 -1.78
N MET A 31 -11.91 -0.89 -0.78
CA MET A 31 -13.36 -1.07 -0.93
C MET A 31 -14.16 0.21 -0.69
N ASP A 32 -13.49 1.35 -0.50
CA ASP A 32 -14.10 2.63 -0.10
C ASP A 32 -15.00 2.53 1.16
N LYS A 33 -14.56 1.72 2.13
CA LYS A 33 -15.22 1.51 3.43
C LYS A 33 -14.35 1.96 4.61
N GLU A 34 -13.27 2.69 4.33
CA GLU A 34 -12.37 3.17 5.38
C GLU A 34 -13.01 4.28 6.24
N LYS A 35 -12.56 4.38 7.48
CA LYS A 35 -12.79 5.51 8.39
C LYS A 35 -11.52 6.35 8.49
N TYR A 36 -11.63 7.57 9.03
CA TYR A 36 -10.47 8.46 9.22
C TYR A 36 -9.33 7.79 10.02
N ASN A 37 -9.67 6.86 10.91
CA ASN A 37 -8.73 6.13 11.76
C ASN A 37 -8.49 4.67 11.31
N SER A 38 -9.04 4.26 10.17
CA SER A 38 -8.73 2.93 9.62
C SER A 38 -7.24 2.88 9.24
N ASP A 39 -6.68 1.69 9.29
CA ASP A 39 -5.34 1.32 8.85
C ASP A 39 -5.21 1.14 7.33
N ILE A 40 -3.99 0.88 6.86
CA ILE A 40 -3.66 0.65 5.45
C ILE A 40 -3.14 -0.78 5.31
N ASP A 41 -3.94 -1.65 4.71
CA ASP A 41 -3.59 -3.05 4.47
C ASP A 41 -2.83 -3.20 3.14
N LEU A 42 -1.59 -3.68 3.20
CA LEU A 42 -0.74 -3.90 2.02
C LEU A 42 -0.26 -5.36 1.97
N ALA A 43 -0.47 -6.01 0.82
CA ALA A 43 0.15 -7.29 0.52
C ALA A 43 1.42 -7.04 -0.30
N VAL A 44 2.55 -7.59 0.15
CA VAL A 44 3.85 -7.45 -0.49
C VAL A 44 4.22 -8.79 -1.11
N ILE A 45 4.48 -8.78 -2.41
CA ILE A 45 4.92 -9.95 -3.17
C ILE A 45 6.40 -9.73 -3.49
N GLY A 46 7.23 -10.69 -3.07
CA GLY A 46 8.64 -10.70 -3.38
C GLY A 46 8.95 -11.43 -4.68
N LYS A 47 10.11 -11.14 -5.24
CA LYS A 47 10.67 -11.92 -6.36
C LYS A 47 10.90 -13.38 -5.94
N VAL A 48 10.63 -14.32 -6.85
CA VAL A 48 10.90 -15.76 -6.70
C VAL A 48 12.32 -16.08 -7.14
#